data_AF-A0A6A3BGV1-F1
#
_entry.id   AF-A0A6A3BGV1-F1
#
_cell.length_a   1.000
_cell.length_b   1.000
_cell.length_c   1.000
_cell.angle_alpha   90.00
_cell.angle_beta   90.00
_cell.angle_gamma   90.00
#
_symmetry.space_group_name_H-M   'P 1'
#
loop_
_entity.id
_entity.type
_entity.pdbx_description
1 polymer ?
#
loop_
_entity_poly.entity_id
_entity_poly.type
_entity_poly.pdbx_seq_one_letter_code
_entity_poly.pdbx_strand_id
1 'polypeptide(L)'
;MHLLNEWDVEREWDVDNETAKALIGNPNGKGIVKLDANVKMPEPKPDHRKGMALNCEEAALDTDIKDAGNVVLLNTKNLPLVGQVGLGADLVRLEGNAICSPGFSCDSALQVSYIVKGSRRLQVVGVDGKRVLETVVKAGNLLIVPRFYVVSKIADPEGLSWFSIITTPNPMFTHLAGSIGAWKAISPEVLQAAFKVPADTE
;
A
#
# COMPACT_ATOMS: atom_id res chain seq x y z
N MET A 1 -23.63 -15.13 7.18
CA MET A 1 -23.58 -15.75 5.84
C MET A 1 -24.04 -17.20 6.01
N HIS A 2 -25.34 -17.47 5.81
CA HIS A 2 -25.91 -18.82 5.84
C HIS A 2 -26.11 -19.27 4.40
N LEU A 3 -25.02 -19.62 3.72
CA LEU A 3 -25.08 -20.00 2.29
C LEU A 3 -25.42 -21.49 2.09
N LEU A 4 -25.25 -22.32 3.11
CA LEU A 4 -25.53 -23.76 3.08
C LEU A 4 -26.29 -24.15 4.35
N ASN A 5 -27.29 -25.03 4.23
CA ASN A 5 -28.00 -25.65 5.35
C ASN A 5 -27.40 -27.03 5.68
N GLU A 6 -27.87 -27.67 6.77
CA GLU A 6 -27.34 -28.97 7.25
C GLU A 6 -27.41 -30.04 6.14
N TRP A 7 -28.53 -30.08 5.43
CA TRP A 7 -28.78 -31.05 4.38
C TRP A 7 -27.85 -30.87 3.17
N ASP A 8 -27.52 -29.61 2.81
CA ASP A 8 -26.55 -29.32 1.75
C ASP A 8 -25.16 -29.86 2.13
N VAL A 9 -24.75 -29.62 3.38
CA VAL A 9 -23.44 -30.05 3.90
C VAL A 9 -23.33 -31.57 4.02
N GLU A 10 -24.36 -32.23 4.56
CA GLU A 10 -24.42 -33.71 4.66
C GLU A 10 -24.15 -34.35 3.30
N ARG A 11 -24.80 -33.84 2.24
CA ARG A 11 -24.74 -34.43 0.90
C ARG A 11 -23.49 -34.05 0.11
N GLU A 12 -23.09 -32.79 0.14
CA GLU A 12 -21.95 -32.33 -0.67
C GLU A 12 -20.62 -32.78 -0.08
N TRP A 13 -20.51 -32.84 1.25
CA TRP A 13 -19.26 -33.20 1.93
C TRP A 13 -19.23 -34.65 2.40
N ASP A 14 -20.31 -35.40 2.16
CA ASP A 14 -20.45 -36.82 2.50
C ASP A 14 -20.20 -37.08 4.01
N VAL A 15 -20.96 -36.37 4.85
CA VAL A 15 -20.85 -36.44 6.31
C VAL A 15 -22.21 -36.72 6.95
N ASP A 16 -22.21 -37.26 8.17
CA ASP A 16 -23.43 -37.47 8.92
C ASP A 16 -24.04 -36.17 9.45
N ASN A 17 -25.31 -36.25 9.87
CA ASN A 17 -26.09 -35.11 10.35
C ASN A 17 -25.50 -34.42 11.58
N GLU A 18 -24.97 -35.18 12.54
CA GLU A 18 -24.35 -34.61 13.75
C GLU A 18 -23.08 -33.82 13.38
N THR A 19 -22.28 -34.36 12.46
CA THR A 19 -21.10 -33.68 11.91
C THR A 19 -21.48 -32.42 11.13
N ALA A 20 -22.49 -32.49 10.27
CA ALA A 20 -22.98 -31.34 9.52
C ALA A 20 -23.49 -30.23 10.46
N LYS A 21 -24.29 -30.59 11.47
CA LYS A 21 -24.73 -29.69 12.55
C LYS A 21 -23.57 -29.06 13.29
N ALA A 22 -22.52 -29.81 13.62
CA ALA A 22 -21.36 -29.27 14.30
C ALA A 22 -20.59 -28.26 13.43
N LEU A 23 -20.48 -28.51 12.12
CA LEU A 23 -19.76 -27.65 11.17
C LEU A 23 -20.47 -26.31 10.95
N ILE A 24 -21.80 -26.32 10.78
CA ILE A 24 -22.56 -25.08 10.53
C ILE A 24 -23.07 -24.42 11.81
N GLY A 25 -23.27 -25.21 12.86
CA GLY A 25 -23.91 -24.81 14.10
C GLY A 25 -22.96 -24.17 15.10
N ASN A 26 -21.66 -24.04 14.78
CA ASN A 26 -20.70 -23.38 15.66
C ASN A 26 -21.08 -21.90 15.85
N PRO A 27 -21.60 -21.51 17.03
CA PRO A 27 -22.25 -20.22 17.24
C PRO A 27 -21.24 -19.09 17.45
N ASN A 28 -19.93 -19.39 17.42
CA ASN A 28 -18.96 -18.41 17.87
C ASN A 28 -18.83 -17.19 16.95
N GLY A 29 -19.25 -17.25 15.67
CA GLY A 29 -19.33 -16.09 14.76
C GLY A 29 -18.06 -15.21 14.67
N LYS A 30 -16.97 -15.65 15.27
CA LYS A 30 -15.73 -14.91 15.49
C LYS A 30 -14.80 -15.34 14.37
N GLY A 31 -14.36 -14.37 13.55
CA GLY A 31 -13.36 -14.61 12.51
C GLY A 31 -11.97 -15.01 13.05
N ILE A 32 -11.78 -15.01 14.37
CA ILE A 32 -10.54 -15.40 15.05
C ILE A 32 -10.89 -16.34 16.21
N VAL A 33 -10.24 -17.51 16.25
CA VAL A 33 -10.44 -18.54 17.29
C VAL A 33 -9.14 -18.77 18.04
N LYS A 34 -9.19 -18.74 19.38
CA LYS A 34 -8.06 -19.12 20.23
C LYS A 34 -7.99 -20.64 20.30
N LEU A 35 -6.84 -21.22 19.94
CA LEU A 35 -6.59 -22.65 20.05
C LEU A 35 -5.95 -22.98 21.41
N ASP A 36 -6.25 -24.16 21.93
CA ASP A 36 -5.57 -24.70 23.11
C ASP A 36 -4.13 -25.12 22.77
N ALA A 37 -3.23 -25.05 23.75
CA ALA A 37 -1.80 -25.30 23.57
C ALA A 37 -1.47 -26.70 23.05
N ASN A 38 -2.38 -27.67 23.21
CA ASN A 38 -2.20 -29.05 22.80
C ASN A 38 -2.68 -29.34 21.38
N VAL A 39 -3.30 -28.35 20.70
CA VAL A 39 -3.77 -28.51 19.32
C VAL A 39 -2.56 -28.51 18.38
N LYS A 40 -2.41 -29.60 17.62
CA LYS A 40 -1.37 -29.70 16.59
C LYS A 40 -1.85 -29.05 15.29
N MET A 41 -1.04 -28.15 14.75
CA MET A 41 -1.22 -27.58 13.42
C MET A 41 -0.16 -28.14 12.47
N PRO A 42 -0.44 -28.27 11.17
CA PRO A 42 0.56 -28.71 10.20
C PRO A 42 1.70 -27.69 10.10
N GLU A 43 2.93 -28.17 9.95
CA GLU A 43 4.08 -27.31 9.71
C GLU A 43 3.97 -26.63 8.33
N PRO A 44 4.27 -25.31 8.23
CA PRO A 44 4.22 -24.59 6.97
C PRO A 44 5.31 -25.12 6.01
N LYS A 45 4.90 -25.42 4.77
CA LYS A 45 5.83 -25.80 3.71
C LYS A 45 6.34 -24.54 2.97
N PRO A 46 7.66 -24.28 2.92
CA PRO A 46 8.20 -23.10 2.25
C PRO A 46 7.79 -22.99 0.78
N ASP A 47 7.69 -24.11 0.06
CA ASP A 47 7.31 -24.15 -1.36
C ASP A 47 5.92 -23.57 -1.63
N HIS A 48 4.99 -23.68 -0.67
CA HIS A 48 3.65 -23.10 -0.83
C HIS A 48 3.65 -21.57 -0.82
N ARG A 49 4.73 -20.92 -0.34
CA ARG A 49 4.86 -19.46 -0.37
C ARG A 49 5.33 -18.94 -1.72
N LYS A 50 5.98 -19.79 -2.52
CA LYS A 50 6.57 -19.38 -3.79
C LYS A 50 5.49 -18.88 -4.75
N GLY A 51 5.59 -17.60 -5.12
CA GLY A 51 4.60 -16.93 -5.98
C GLY A 51 3.29 -16.54 -5.28
N MET A 52 3.14 -16.84 -3.98
CA MET A 52 1.97 -16.49 -3.18
C MET A 52 2.23 -15.34 -2.21
N ALA A 53 3.45 -15.21 -1.69
CA ALA A 53 3.84 -14.19 -0.74
C ALA A 53 5.17 -13.55 -1.11
N LEU A 54 5.28 -12.26 -0.85
CA LEU A 54 6.52 -11.48 -0.95
C LEU A 54 6.71 -10.72 0.38
N ASN A 55 7.85 -10.91 1.03
CA ASN A 55 8.21 -10.10 2.19
C ASN A 55 8.78 -8.76 1.70
N CYS A 56 7.98 -7.70 1.77
CA CYS A 56 8.42 -6.36 1.37
C CYS A 56 9.51 -5.80 2.29
N GLU A 57 9.74 -6.41 3.46
CA GLU A 57 10.83 -5.98 4.34
C GLU A 57 12.20 -6.49 3.92
N GLU A 58 12.25 -7.57 3.16
CA GLU A 58 13.46 -8.25 2.71
C GLU A 58 13.65 -8.18 1.18
N ALA A 59 12.63 -7.74 0.45
CA ALA A 59 12.67 -7.61 -1.00
C ALA A 59 13.71 -6.58 -1.45
N ALA A 60 14.18 -6.73 -2.69
CA ALA A 60 15.05 -5.75 -3.32
C ALA A 60 14.38 -4.37 -3.37
N LEU A 61 15.15 -3.33 -3.07
CA LEU A 61 14.67 -1.95 -3.06
C LEU A 61 14.56 -1.42 -4.50
N ASP A 62 13.41 -0.84 -4.83
CA ASP A 62 13.19 -0.12 -6.10
C ASP A 62 13.81 1.28 -6.04
N THR A 63 13.91 1.86 -4.84
CA THR A 63 14.59 3.13 -4.61
C THR A 63 15.27 3.08 -3.25
N ASP A 64 16.50 3.54 -3.19
CA ASP A 64 17.27 3.69 -1.96
C ASP A 64 18.08 4.98 -2.04
N ILE A 65 17.67 5.98 -1.27
CA ILE A 65 18.33 7.28 -1.20
C ILE A 65 18.94 7.40 0.18
N LYS A 66 20.28 7.43 0.20
CA LYS A 66 21.06 7.57 1.43
C LYS A 66 20.57 8.77 2.24
N ASP A 67 20.40 8.54 3.55
CA ASP A 67 19.96 9.53 4.54
C ASP A 67 18.55 10.12 4.29
N ALA A 68 17.75 9.52 3.39
CA ALA A 68 16.38 9.96 3.10
C ALA A 68 15.36 8.83 3.22
N GLY A 69 15.61 7.66 2.64
CA GLY A 69 14.68 6.54 2.72
C GLY A 69 14.72 5.58 1.55
N ASN A 70 13.88 4.55 1.63
CA ASN A 70 13.76 3.50 0.64
C ASN A 70 12.31 3.14 0.30
N VAL A 71 12.16 2.51 -0.86
CA VAL A 71 10.89 2.05 -1.42
C VAL A 71 11.04 0.63 -1.92
N VAL A 72 10.06 -0.21 -1.59
CA VAL A 72 9.80 -1.47 -2.28
C VAL A 72 8.45 -1.36 -2.98
N LEU A 73 8.43 -1.68 -4.26
CA LEU A 73 7.23 -1.70 -5.08
C LEU A 73 6.84 -3.14 -5.38
N LEU A 74 5.69 -3.57 -4.88
CA LEU A 74 5.12 -4.86 -5.17
C LEU A 74 4.31 -4.79 -6.47
N ASN A 75 4.74 -5.55 -7.48
CA ASN A 75 4.20 -5.53 -8.83
C ASN A 75 4.30 -6.91 -9.52
N THR A 76 3.86 -7.00 -10.76
CA THR A 76 3.82 -8.28 -11.49
C THR A 76 5.19 -8.94 -11.72
N LYS A 77 6.30 -8.19 -11.60
CA LYS A 77 7.66 -8.74 -11.77
C LYS A 77 8.13 -9.52 -10.54
N ASN A 78 7.79 -9.06 -9.34
CA ASN A 78 8.24 -9.70 -8.08
C ASN A 78 7.16 -10.56 -7.42
N LEU A 79 5.88 -10.37 -7.74
CA LEU A 79 4.80 -11.26 -7.32
C LEU A 79 3.71 -11.37 -8.42
N PRO A 80 3.87 -12.26 -9.43
CA PRO A 80 2.97 -12.34 -10.58
C PRO A 80 1.48 -12.48 -10.27
N LEU A 81 1.14 -13.08 -9.11
CA LEU A 81 -0.24 -13.21 -8.62
C LEU A 81 -0.99 -11.88 -8.60
N VAL A 82 -0.29 -10.78 -8.34
CA VAL A 82 -0.93 -9.46 -8.27
C VAL A 82 -1.51 -8.99 -9.58
N GLY A 83 -1.01 -9.50 -10.70
CA GLY A 83 -1.60 -9.29 -12.03
C GLY A 83 -3.01 -9.86 -12.13
N GLN A 84 -3.29 -10.97 -11.45
CA GLN A 84 -4.62 -11.59 -11.41
C GLN A 84 -5.55 -10.86 -10.44
N VAL A 85 -5.00 -10.38 -9.31
CA VAL A 85 -5.76 -9.61 -8.31
C VAL A 85 -6.09 -8.20 -8.82
N GLY A 86 -5.26 -7.64 -9.69
CA GLY A 86 -5.40 -6.28 -10.22
C GLY A 86 -4.97 -5.18 -9.24
N LEU A 87 -4.22 -5.53 -8.18
CA LEU A 87 -3.78 -4.63 -7.13
C LEU A 87 -2.27 -4.73 -6.93
N GLY A 88 -1.57 -3.62 -6.86
CA GLY A 88 -0.15 -3.53 -6.50
C GLY A 88 -0.01 -2.95 -5.11
N ALA A 89 1.24 -2.82 -4.65
CA ALA A 89 1.50 -2.20 -3.35
C ALA A 89 2.85 -1.50 -3.30
N ASP A 90 3.04 -0.66 -2.30
CA ASP A 90 4.34 -0.12 -1.92
C ASP A 90 4.58 -0.26 -0.42
N LEU A 91 5.86 -0.42 -0.05
CA LEU A 91 6.34 -0.17 1.28
C LEU A 91 7.36 0.96 1.20
N VAL A 92 7.04 2.09 1.81
CA VAL A 92 7.93 3.25 1.84
C VAL A 92 8.39 3.49 3.26
N ARG A 93 9.68 3.78 3.40
CA ARG A 93 10.33 4.09 4.68
C ARG A 93 11.16 5.35 4.50
N LEU A 94 10.81 6.38 5.25
CA LEU A 94 11.56 7.63 5.33
C LEU A 94 12.35 7.67 6.63
N GLU A 95 13.61 8.07 6.51
CA GLU A 95 14.46 8.42 7.64
C GLU A 95 13.97 9.70 8.33
N GLY A 96 14.49 9.98 9.51
CA GLY A 96 14.11 11.14 10.30
C GLY A 96 14.26 12.46 9.53
N ASN A 97 13.23 13.29 9.53
CA ASN A 97 13.18 14.58 8.81
C ASN A 97 13.22 14.50 7.27
N ALA A 98 13.26 13.30 6.68
CA ALA A 98 13.27 13.15 5.24
C ALA A 98 11.93 13.52 4.59
N ILE A 99 11.96 13.87 3.31
CA ILE A 99 10.76 14.25 2.54
C ILE A 99 10.55 13.26 1.42
N CYS A 100 9.34 12.73 1.32
CA CYS A 100 8.86 12.12 0.08
C CYS A 100 8.41 13.26 -0.84
N SER A 101 9.17 13.48 -1.92
CA SER A 101 8.90 14.53 -2.91
C SER A 101 7.43 14.51 -3.35
N PRO A 102 6.78 15.68 -3.48
CA PRO A 102 5.40 15.76 -3.93
C PRO A 102 5.22 14.93 -5.20
N GLY A 103 4.24 14.03 -5.20
CA GLY A 103 4.01 13.12 -6.33
C GLY A 103 2.58 12.65 -6.39
N PHE A 104 2.24 12.02 -7.51
CA PHE A 104 0.92 11.44 -7.77
C PHE A 104 1.05 10.16 -8.59
N SER A 105 0.04 9.29 -8.53
CA SER A 105 -0.06 8.13 -9.42
C SER A 105 -0.51 8.59 -10.82
N CYS A 106 0.28 8.24 -11.83
CA CYS A 106 0.05 8.67 -13.22
C CYS A 106 -0.78 7.69 -14.03
N ASP A 107 -0.92 6.46 -13.54
CA ASP A 107 -1.73 5.40 -14.12
C ASP A 107 -3.20 5.47 -13.67
N SER A 108 -3.65 6.62 -13.16
CA SER A 108 -5.00 6.80 -12.63
C SER A 108 -5.35 5.77 -11.55
N ALA A 109 -4.40 5.38 -10.71
CA ALA A 109 -4.66 4.44 -9.63
C ALA A 109 -5.04 5.17 -8.34
N LEU A 110 -5.92 4.54 -7.57
CA LEU A 110 -6.26 4.96 -6.22
C LEU A 110 -5.28 4.28 -5.26
N GLN A 111 -4.76 5.04 -4.29
CA GLN A 111 -3.81 4.55 -3.29
C GLN A 111 -4.45 4.62 -1.90
N VAL A 112 -4.44 3.49 -1.19
CA VAL A 112 -4.86 3.37 0.21
C VAL A 112 -3.61 3.07 1.04
N SER A 113 -3.15 4.03 1.82
CA SER A 113 -1.92 3.94 2.61
C SER A 113 -2.24 3.77 4.09
N TYR A 114 -1.65 2.76 4.73
CA TYR A 114 -1.70 2.53 6.16
C TYR A 114 -0.35 2.89 6.79
N ILE A 115 -0.35 3.78 7.79
CA ILE A 115 0.87 4.19 8.48
C ILE A 115 1.27 3.09 9.47
N VAL A 116 2.44 2.52 9.25
CA VAL A 116 2.98 1.39 10.03
C VAL A 116 3.77 1.90 11.24
N LYS A 117 4.61 2.93 11.04
CA LYS A 117 5.45 3.52 12.10
C LYS A 117 5.59 5.02 11.90
N GLY A 118 5.79 5.72 13.01
CA GLY A 118 6.13 7.14 13.02
C GLY A 118 4.92 8.04 12.96
N SER A 119 5.18 9.32 12.72
CA SER A 119 4.21 10.39 12.64
C SER A 119 4.72 11.46 11.68
N ARG A 120 3.80 12.21 11.03
CA ARG A 120 4.03 13.60 10.58
C ARG A 120 2.79 14.22 9.91
N ARG A 121 2.86 15.55 9.71
CA ARG A 121 2.17 16.34 8.69
C ARG A 121 2.24 15.76 7.27
N LEU A 122 1.07 15.61 6.70
CA LEU A 122 0.78 15.21 5.34
C LEU A 122 -0.09 16.28 4.69
N GLN A 123 0.19 16.57 3.42
CA GLN A 123 -0.60 17.48 2.60
C GLN A 123 -1.10 16.78 1.34
N VAL A 124 -2.37 17.03 1.02
CA VAL A 124 -2.99 16.59 -0.23
C VAL A 124 -3.53 17.79 -0.98
N VAL A 125 -3.15 17.89 -2.25
CA VAL A 125 -3.60 18.93 -3.18
C VAL A 125 -4.43 18.26 -4.28
N GLY A 126 -5.64 18.77 -4.49
CA GLY A 126 -6.56 18.30 -5.53
C GLY A 126 -6.15 18.79 -6.92
N VAL A 127 -6.81 18.24 -7.94
CA VAL A 127 -6.54 18.57 -9.35
C VAL A 127 -6.83 20.03 -9.71
N ASP A 128 -7.63 20.74 -8.90
CA ASP A 128 -7.90 22.16 -9.05
C ASP A 128 -6.82 23.04 -8.38
N GLY A 129 -5.73 22.44 -7.89
CA GLY A 129 -4.64 23.12 -7.20
C GLY A 129 -4.96 23.51 -5.76
N LYS A 130 -6.15 23.17 -5.24
CA LYS A 130 -6.50 23.50 -3.85
C LYS A 130 -6.02 22.43 -2.89
N ARG A 131 -5.50 22.86 -1.75
CA ARG A 131 -5.19 21.97 -0.64
C ARG A 131 -6.50 21.45 -0.03
N VAL A 132 -6.76 20.16 -0.21
CA VAL A 132 -7.98 19.49 0.27
C VAL A 132 -7.80 18.84 1.63
N LEU A 133 -6.56 18.53 2.01
CA LEU A 133 -6.23 17.95 3.31
C LEU A 133 -4.88 18.44 3.78
N GLU A 134 -4.82 18.79 5.05
CA GLU A 134 -3.59 18.96 5.80
C GLU A 134 -3.80 18.41 7.19
N THR A 135 -3.05 17.38 7.56
CA THR A 135 -3.22 16.72 8.86
C THR A 135 -1.92 16.07 9.30
N VAL A 136 -1.81 15.75 10.58
CA VAL A 136 -0.80 14.82 11.09
C VAL A 136 -1.34 13.40 10.97
N VAL A 137 -0.56 12.51 10.38
CA VAL A 137 -0.80 11.07 10.38
C VAL A 137 0.19 10.40 11.32
N LYS A 138 -0.22 9.31 11.96
CA LYS A 138 0.61 8.48 12.85
C LYS A 138 0.31 7.00 12.65
N ALA A 139 1.17 6.14 13.19
CA ALA A 139 0.96 4.69 13.18
C ALA A 139 -0.49 4.31 13.55
N GLY A 140 -1.10 3.45 12.74
CA GLY A 140 -2.52 3.07 12.88
C GLY A 140 -3.49 3.90 12.04
N ASN A 141 -3.06 5.00 11.43
CA ASN A 141 -3.92 5.79 10.54
C ASN A 141 -3.98 5.18 9.14
N LEU A 142 -5.16 5.28 8.53
CA LEU A 142 -5.42 4.95 7.13
C LEU A 142 -5.69 6.23 6.35
N LEU A 143 -5.04 6.39 5.21
CA LEU A 143 -5.22 7.50 4.29
C LEU A 143 -5.64 6.98 2.92
N ILE A 144 -6.59 7.65 2.29
CA ILE A 144 -6.96 7.39 0.90
C ILE A 144 -6.55 8.61 0.08
N VAL A 145 -5.74 8.37 -0.95
CA VAL A 145 -5.31 9.38 -1.91
C VAL A 145 -6.05 9.12 -3.22
N PRO A 146 -6.96 10.03 -3.62
CA PRO A 146 -7.63 9.92 -4.91
C PRO A 146 -6.67 10.02 -6.09
N ARG A 147 -7.13 9.54 -7.24
CA ARG A 147 -6.38 9.59 -8.51
C ARG A 147 -5.98 11.04 -8.83
N PHE A 148 -4.75 11.23 -9.29
CA PHE A 148 -4.16 12.53 -9.66
C PHE A 148 -4.02 13.56 -8.53
N TYR A 149 -4.30 13.20 -7.28
CA TYR A 149 -4.08 14.10 -6.17
C TYR A 149 -2.59 14.06 -5.81
N VAL A 150 -2.01 15.24 -5.61
CA VAL A 150 -0.61 15.36 -5.25
C VAL A 150 -0.49 15.21 -3.74
N VAL A 151 0.43 14.36 -3.31
CA VAL A 151 0.71 14.15 -1.89
C VAL A 151 2.15 14.46 -1.59
N SER A 152 2.38 15.21 -0.52
CA SER A 152 3.69 15.40 0.08
C SER A 152 3.68 14.93 1.52
N LYS A 153 4.76 14.27 1.92
CA LYS A 153 4.95 13.72 3.26
C LYS A 153 6.36 14.07 3.70
N ILE A 154 6.49 14.68 4.87
CA ILE A 154 7.76 14.87 5.56
C ILE A 154 7.76 13.85 6.69
N ALA A 155 8.89 13.31 7.14
CA ALA A 155 8.96 12.45 8.33
C ALA A 155 9.31 13.28 9.59
N ASP A 156 8.75 12.95 10.75
CA ASP A 156 9.23 13.50 12.02
C ASP A 156 10.66 12.92 12.29
N PRO A 157 11.41 13.39 13.31
CA PRO A 157 12.75 12.90 13.59
C PRO A 157 12.85 11.38 13.80
N GLU A 158 11.76 10.72 14.21
CA GLU A 158 11.71 9.25 14.39
C GLU A 158 11.49 8.46 13.09
N GLY A 159 11.35 9.14 11.96
CA GLY A 159 11.05 8.56 10.66
C GLY A 159 9.56 8.32 10.42
N LEU A 160 9.23 7.82 9.23
CA LEU A 160 7.85 7.50 8.84
C LEU A 160 7.84 6.29 7.91
N SER A 161 7.01 5.29 8.17
CA SER A 161 6.79 4.19 7.23
C SER A 161 5.32 3.90 7.01
N TRP A 162 4.98 3.54 5.78
CA TRP A 162 3.63 3.17 5.40
C TRP A 162 3.65 2.07 4.35
N PHE A 163 2.57 1.30 4.35
CA PHE A 163 2.29 0.33 3.31
C PHE A 163 1.05 0.79 2.54
N SER A 164 1.10 0.79 1.22
CA SER A 164 -0.05 1.15 0.40
C SER A 164 -0.55 0.01 -0.46
N ILE A 165 -1.86 -0.11 -0.60
CA ILE A 165 -2.51 -0.91 -1.64
C ILE A 165 -2.94 0.04 -2.75
N ILE A 166 -2.65 -0.32 -3.99
CA ILE A 166 -2.82 0.55 -5.15
C ILE A 166 -3.66 -0.20 -6.19
N THR A 167 -4.66 0.45 -6.77
CA THR A 167 -5.64 -0.18 -7.68
C THR A 167 -5.10 -0.40 -9.11
N THR A 168 -3.90 -0.98 -9.20
CA THR A 168 -3.18 -1.31 -10.43
C THR A 168 -2.07 -2.31 -10.08
N PRO A 169 -1.87 -3.39 -10.83
CA PRO A 169 -0.85 -4.39 -10.51
C PRO A 169 0.59 -3.93 -10.81
N ASN A 170 0.76 -2.79 -11.50
CA ASN A 170 2.07 -2.23 -11.85
C ASN A 170 2.07 -0.72 -11.57
N PRO A 171 2.16 -0.30 -10.30
CA PRO A 171 1.99 1.10 -9.96
C PRO A 171 3.08 1.99 -10.53
N MET A 172 2.67 3.14 -11.06
CA MET A 172 3.58 4.16 -11.57
C MET A 172 3.34 5.49 -10.89
N PHE A 173 4.41 6.04 -10.31
CA PHE A 173 4.41 7.34 -9.63
C PHE A 173 5.26 8.33 -10.41
N THR A 174 4.80 9.58 -10.48
CA THR A 174 5.64 10.72 -10.90
C THR A 174 5.86 11.63 -9.71
N HIS A 175 7.09 12.15 -9.63
CA HIS A 175 7.47 13.19 -8.69
C HIS A 175 7.44 14.56 -9.40
N LEU A 176 7.01 15.59 -8.70
CA LEU A 176 7.01 16.96 -9.22
C LEU A 176 8.36 17.66 -9.03
N ALA A 177 9.11 17.25 -8.01
CA ALA A 177 10.41 17.80 -7.64
C ALA A 177 11.47 16.71 -7.48
N GLY A 178 12.74 17.11 -7.41
CA GLY A 178 13.90 16.22 -7.34
C GLY A 178 14.61 16.04 -8.68
N SER A 179 15.66 15.23 -8.71
CA SER A 179 16.50 15.00 -9.89
C SER A 179 15.75 14.39 -11.08
N ILE A 180 14.68 13.66 -10.83
CA ILE A 180 13.80 13.03 -11.83
C ILE A 180 12.41 13.66 -11.88
N GLY A 181 12.21 14.81 -11.22
CA GLY A 181 10.90 15.44 -11.09
C GLY A 181 10.46 16.15 -12.38
N ALA A 182 9.15 16.25 -12.58
CA ALA A 182 8.56 16.93 -13.73
C ALA A 182 9.08 18.36 -13.93
N TRP A 183 9.40 19.08 -12.85
CA TRP A 183 10.01 20.41 -12.93
C TRP A 183 11.28 20.44 -13.79
N LYS A 184 12.19 19.48 -13.60
CA LYS A 184 13.46 19.40 -14.36
C LYS A 184 13.30 18.87 -15.78
N ALA A 185 12.15 18.28 -16.10
CA ALA A 185 11.88 17.74 -17.43
C ALA A 185 11.27 18.79 -18.38
N ILE A 186 10.80 19.92 -17.85
CA ILE A 186 10.21 21.01 -18.62
C ILE A 186 11.31 21.99 -19.03
N SER A 187 11.29 22.46 -20.28
CA SER A 187 12.26 23.44 -20.77
C SER A 187 12.23 24.74 -19.95
N PRO A 188 13.38 25.38 -19.67
CA PRO A 188 13.44 26.63 -18.91
C PRO A 188 12.51 27.73 -19.45
N GLU A 189 12.35 27.85 -20.76
CA GLU A 189 11.50 28.86 -21.40
C GLU A 189 10.02 28.68 -21.05
N VAL A 190 9.57 27.42 -20.97
CA VAL A 190 8.19 27.09 -20.57
C VAL A 190 7.99 27.39 -19.08
N LEU A 191 8.96 27.07 -18.23
CA LEU A 191 8.88 27.41 -16.80
C LEU A 191 8.84 28.92 -16.58
N GLN A 192 9.70 29.68 -17.26
CA GLN A 192 9.71 31.14 -17.22
C GLN A 192 8.36 31.71 -17.66
N ALA A 193 7.82 31.25 -18.78
CA ALA A 193 6.54 31.73 -19.30
C ALA A 193 5.36 31.37 -18.38
N ALA A 194 5.33 30.13 -17.86
CA ALA A 194 4.23 29.63 -17.03
C ALA A 194 4.22 30.23 -15.62
N PHE A 195 5.39 30.30 -14.96
CA PHE A 195 5.51 30.74 -13.57
C PHE A 195 5.93 32.21 -13.43
N LYS A 196 6.28 32.88 -14.53
CA LYS A 196 6.79 34.26 -14.54
C LYS A 196 8.04 34.41 -13.65
N VAL A 197 8.95 33.46 -13.76
CA VAL A 197 10.21 33.42 -12.99
C VAL A 197 11.41 33.78 -13.87
N PRO A 198 12.52 34.26 -13.28
CA PRO A 198 13.78 34.50 -13.99
C PRO A 198 14.36 33.24 -14.67
N ALA A 199 15.20 33.44 -15.70
CA ALA A 199 15.81 32.35 -16.44
C ALA A 199 16.83 31.52 -15.64
N ASP A 200 17.39 32.11 -14.59
CA ASP A 200 18.34 31.51 -13.64
C ASP A 200 17.66 30.86 -12.42
N THR A 201 16.34 30.63 -12.49
CA THR A 201 15.61 29.91 -11.42
C THR A 201 15.94 28.40 -11.39
N GLU A 202 16.85 27.94 -12.25
CA GLU A 202 17.39 26.58 -12.30
C GLU A 202 18.91 26.54 -12.09
#